data_AF-A0A285CJQ5-F1
#
_entry.id   AF-A0A285CJQ5-F1
#
_cell.length_a   1.000
_cell.length_b   1.000
_cell.length_c   1.000
_cell.angle_alpha   90.00
_cell.angle_beta   90.00
_cell.angle_gamma   90.00
#
_symmetry.space_group_name_H-M   'P 1'
#
loop_
_entity.id
_entity.type
_entity.pdbx_description
1 polymer ?
#
loop_
_entity_poly.entity_id
_entity_poly.type
_entity_poly.pdbx_seq_one_letter_code
_entity_poly.pdbx_strand_id
1 'polypeptide(L)' 'MKVIAICRKCNGTGTVKSYGMISKNCPVCKGKGKTVVKVKDLKKDYQNL' A
#
# COMPACT_ATOMS: atom_id res chain seq x y z
N MET A 1 -3.69 -12.97 13.26
CA MET A 1 -2.35 -12.59 12.78
C MET A 1 -2.46 -11.37 11.87
N LYS A 2 -1.64 -10.35 12.12
CA LYS A 2 -1.48 -9.17 11.25
C LYS A 2 -0.16 -9.33 10.52
N VAL A 3 -0.11 -8.99 9.24
CA VAL A 3 1.12 -9.06 8.45
C VAL A 3 1.35 -7.72 7.77
N ILE A 4 2.62 -7.43 7.54
CA ILE A 4 3.06 -6.24 6.82
C ILE A 4 3.00 -6.59 5.33
N ALA A 5 2.17 -5.87 4.58
CA ALA A 5 2.09 -5.99 3.13
C ALA A 5 2.57 -4.69 2.47
N ILE A 6 3.08 -4.80 1.24
CA ILE A 6 3.44 -3.65 0.44
C ILE A 6 2.17 -2.85 0.13
N CYS A 7 2.25 -1.51 0.26
CA CYS A 7 1.13 -0.65 -0.07
C CYS A 7 0.90 -0.65 -1.58
N ARG A 8 -0.20 -1.27 -2.03
CA ARG A 8 -0.56 -1.34 -3.46
C ARG A 8 -0.83 0.01 -4.11
N LYS A 9 -1.21 1.03 -3.33
CA LYS A 9 -1.50 2.37 -3.86
C LYS A 9 -0.25 3.13 -4.27
N CYS A 10 0.88 2.88 -3.60
CA CYS A 10 2.17 3.48 -3.94
C CYS A 10 3.20 2.44 -4.38
N ASN A 11 2.81 1.17 -4.54
CA ASN A 11 3.72 0.06 -4.85
C ASN A 11 5.01 0.03 -4.00
N GLY A 12 4.91 0.37 -2.72
CA GLY A 12 6.07 0.38 -1.81
C GLY A 12 6.85 1.69 -1.74
N THR A 13 6.62 2.66 -2.62
CA THR A 13 7.41 3.91 -2.65
C THR A 13 7.10 4.85 -1.48
N GLY A 14 5.95 4.68 -0.82
CA GLY A 14 5.50 5.56 0.25
C GLY A 14 4.93 6.89 -0.24
N THR A 15 5.10 7.23 -1.50
CA THR A 15 4.66 8.50 -2.10
C THR A 15 3.80 8.26 -3.34
N VAL A 16 2.93 9.21 -3.65
CA VAL A 16 2.14 9.23 -4.88
C VAL A 16 2.42 10.54 -5.60
N LYS A 17 2.58 10.48 -6.92
CA LYS A 17 2.73 11.68 -7.75
C LYS A 17 1.38 12.41 -7.77
N SER A 18 1.38 13.66 -7.34
CA SER A 18 0.24 14.56 -7.47
C SER A 18 0.42 15.44 -8.71
N TYR A 19 -0.67 16.05 -9.19
CA TYR A 19 -0.64 16.95 -10.35
C TYR A 19 0.44 18.04 -10.15
N GLY A 20 1.32 18.21 -11.14
CA GLY A 20 2.38 19.22 -11.11
C GLY A 20 3.71 18.81 -10.47
N MET A 21 4.14 17.54 -10.58
CA MET A 21 5.44 17.02 -10.07
C MET A 21 5.61 16.98 -8.54
N ILE A 22 4.60 17.33 -7.75
CA ILE A 22 4.70 17.25 -6.28
C ILE A 22 4.46 15.80 -5.83
N SER A 23 5.50 15.18 -5.28
CA SER A 23 5.41 13.90 -4.57
C SER A 23 4.72 14.12 -3.22
N LYS A 24 3.51 13.60 -3.06
CA LYS A 24 2.80 13.63 -1.77
C LYS A 24 2.91 12.28 -1.07
N ASN A 25 2.89 12.28 0.25
CA ASN A 25 2.82 11.04 1.01
C ASN A 25 1.58 10.24 0.59
N CYS A 26 1.77 8.94 0.37
CA CYS A 26 0.66 8.08 -0.02
C CYS A 26 -0.40 8.11 1.07
N PRO A 27 -1.66 8.45 0.76
CA PRO A 27 -2.70 8.63 1.78
C PRO A 27 -3.07 7.32 2.50
N VAL A 28 -2.80 6.17 1.86
CA VAL A 28 -3.13 4.84 2.40
C VAL A 28 -2.09 4.35 3.41
N CYS A 29 -0.80 4.43 3.05
CA CYS A 29 0.28 4.01 3.96
C CYS A 29 0.89 5.18 4.76
N LYS A 30 0.39 6.40 4.58
CA LYS A 30 0.87 7.64 5.21
C LYS A 30 2.39 7.82 5.10
N GLY A 31 2.95 7.58 3.92
CA GLY A 31 4.41 7.70 3.72
C GLY A 31 5.22 6.42 3.99
N LYS A 32 4.63 5.37 4.58
CA LYS A 32 5.39 4.20 5.05
C LYS A 32 5.81 3.21 3.97
N GLY A 33 5.19 3.26 2.78
CA GLY A 33 5.35 2.26 1.71
C GLY A 33 4.73 0.89 2.02
N LYS A 34 4.38 0.62 3.27
CA LYS A 34 3.80 -0.64 3.74
C LYS A 34 2.54 -0.40 4.57
N THR A 35 1.62 -1.37 4.55
CA THR A 35 0.38 -1.35 5.31
C THR A 35 0.28 -2.63 6.15
N VAL A 36 -0.38 -2.52 7.31
CA VAL A 36 -0.66 -3.68 8.15
C VAL A 36 -2.02 -4.22 7.73
N VAL A 37 -2.02 -5.39 7.11
CA VAL A 37 -3.25 -6.07 6.68
C VAL A 37 -3.49 -7.31 7.53
N LYS A 38 -4.75 -7.72 7.66
CA LYS A 38 -5.07 -9.01 8.27
C LYS A 38 -4.84 -10.08 7.21
N VAL A 39 -4.28 -11.23 7.62
CA VAL A 39 -3.99 -12.36 6.73
C VAL A 39 -5.25 -12.84 5.98
N LYS A 40 -6.44 -12.64 6.57
CA LYS A 40 -7.73 -12.95 5.95
C LYS A 40 -8.00 -12.13 4.68
N ASP A 41 -7.54 -10.88 4.64
CA ASP A 41 -7.72 -9.98 3.50
C ASP A 41 -6.71 -10.28 2.37
N LEU A 42 -5.53 -10.82 2.69
CA LEU A 42 -4.51 -11.24 1.70
C LEU A 42 -4.93 -12.46 0.87
N LYS A 43 -5.60 -13.44 1.48
CA LYS A 43 -6.06 -14.64 0.75
C LYS A 43 -7.03 -14.30 -0.38
N LYS A 44 -7.79 -13.21 -0.26
CA LYS A 44 -8.78 -12.80 -1.25
C LYS A 44 -8.16 -12.32 -2.57
N ASP A 45 -6.93 -11.82 -2.51
CA ASP A 45 -6.17 -11.44 -3.71
C ASP A 45 -5.38 -12.60 -4.32
N TYR A 46 -4.86 -13.52 -3.50
CA TYR A 46 -4.10 -14.66 -4.03
C TYR A 46 -4.99 -15.69 -4.74
N GLN A 47 -6.26 -15.78 -4.35
CA GLN A 47 -7.22 -16.75 -4.90
C GLN A 47 -7.91 -16.26 -6.19
N ASN A 48 -7.50 -15.10 -6.73
CA ASN A 48 -7.95 -14.55 -8.02
C ASN A 48 -6.79 -14.41 -9.03
N LEU A 49 -5.73 -15.22 -8.89
CA LEU A 49 -4.59 -15.29 -9.81
C LEU A 49 -4.63 -16.60 -10.59
#